data_AF-A0A2K8WVP9-F1
#
_entry.id   AF-A0A2K8WVP9-F1
#
_cell.length_a   1.000
_cell.length_b   1.000
_cell.length_c   1.000
_cell.angle_alpha   90.00
_cell.angle_beta   90.00
_cell.angle_gamma   90.00
#
_symmetry.space_group_name_H-M   'P 1'
#
loop_
_entity.id
_entity.type
_entity.pdbx_description
1 polymer ?
#
loop_
_entity_poly.entity_id
_entity_poly.type
_entity_poly.pdbx_seq_one_letter_code
_entity_poly.pdbx_strand_id
1 'polypeptide(L)'
;MIKLNKLYLGVFLLIIAFCFLIGGFSQFFIGIPNTVFTYGIMGLFLMFYCIYVLIKKKIIVDKTVLLFFLFFLLIILSAIINQTNFIKTLIYLIFVFVPIGSYLFFKINQKESYISSRTISKIYLFIACLQLPVILIQNFGYDFLIRFNNSSQAIASFDFMFGTFFLKADHALGFFLLLNIFNIFENNINNNITKRPKLIVFYLSLTIFIAESNVTKLLLILFFGYLIYKSFPKKIKIFGVLIVIILMPFVYSQAKKIKAFESEIYFFHQEYNSKKSFLNYKRGIAKRPQVVITYATTLPLRIVGKGPYSYFNILKREFTATKHFSQLIWAYADLGIIGLILLILLLYLLVNSFNLDKGVKIILFGVILVYAFMTTIFSDLAIMITLTSLLQNNNKIKQE
;
A
#
# COMPACT_ATOMS: atom_id res chain seq x y z
N MET A 1 32.47 -13.11 16.00
CA MET A 1 31.80 -12.18 15.07
C MET A 1 30.59 -12.87 14.44
N ILE A 2 29.38 -12.34 14.64
CA ILE A 2 28.17 -12.86 13.97
C ILE A 2 28.30 -12.55 12.47
N LYS A 3 28.13 -13.55 11.60
CA LYS A 3 28.16 -13.35 10.14
C LYS A 3 26.95 -12.49 9.72
N LEU A 4 27.17 -11.49 8.87
CA LEU A 4 26.15 -10.51 8.46
C LEU A 4 24.91 -11.16 7.82
N ASN A 5 25.07 -12.31 7.16
CA ASN A 5 23.97 -13.10 6.60
C ASN A 5 23.04 -13.69 7.69
N LYS A 6 23.60 -14.22 8.78
CA LYS A 6 22.82 -14.72 9.92
C LYS A 6 22.09 -13.59 10.63
N LEU A 7 22.76 -12.44 10.79
CA LEU A 7 22.12 -11.24 11.34
C LEU A 7 20.94 -10.78 10.47
N TYR A 8 21.13 -10.68 9.15
CA TYR A 8 20.07 -10.31 8.21
C TYR A 8 18.88 -11.28 8.31
N LEU A 9 19.14 -12.59 8.34
CA LEU A 9 18.09 -13.60 8.49
C LEU A 9 17.31 -13.44 9.80
N GLY A 10 18.00 -13.23 10.92
CA GLY A 10 17.37 -13.00 12.22
C GLY A 10 16.49 -11.74 12.21
N VAL A 11 17.01 -10.62 11.68
CA VAL A 11 16.25 -9.37 11.55
C VAL A 11 15.05 -9.55 10.61
N PHE A 12 15.22 -10.24 9.48
CA PHE A 12 14.13 -10.53 8.56
C PHE A 12 13.02 -11.34 9.23
N LEU A 13 13.35 -12.45 9.90
CA LEU A 13 12.34 -13.27 10.59
C LEU A 13 11.62 -12.50 11.69
N LEU A 14 12.36 -11.67 12.43
CA LEU A 14 11.79 -10.81 13.46
C LEU A 14 10.80 -9.81 12.88
N ILE A 15 11.17 -9.12 11.79
CA ILE A 15 10.29 -8.17 11.10
C ILE A 15 9.03 -8.88 10.58
N ILE A 16 9.19 -10.05 9.96
CA ILE A 16 8.05 -10.83 9.46
C ILE A 16 7.13 -11.24 10.61
N ALA A 17 7.67 -11.73 11.72
CA ALA A 17 6.89 -12.12 12.88
C ALA A 17 6.11 -10.94 13.46
N PHE A 18 6.75 -9.79 13.64
CA PHE A 18 6.07 -8.61 14.17
C PHE A 18 5.02 -8.02 13.21
N CYS A 19 5.29 -7.95 11.91
CA CYS A 19 4.35 -7.35 10.95
C CYS A 19 3.16 -8.26 10.59
N PHE A 20 3.37 -9.57 10.50
CA PHE A 20 2.42 -10.47 9.86
C PHE A 20 1.94 -11.63 10.75
N LEU A 21 2.40 -11.76 11.99
CA LEU A 21 1.97 -12.84 12.89
C LEU A 21 1.54 -12.30 14.26
N ILE A 22 2.42 -11.53 14.91
CA ILE A 22 2.28 -11.13 16.32
C ILE A 22 1.70 -9.72 16.45
N GLY A 23 1.97 -8.80 15.52
CA GLY A 23 1.58 -7.39 15.64
C GLY A 23 0.09 -7.16 15.84
N GLY A 24 -0.74 -7.80 15.01
CA GLY A 24 -2.20 -7.76 15.16
C GLY A 24 -2.68 -8.32 16.49
N PHE A 25 -2.14 -9.47 16.89
CA PHE A 25 -2.42 -10.10 18.18
C PHE A 25 -2.06 -9.18 19.35
N SER A 26 -0.85 -8.62 19.36
CA SER A 26 -0.40 -7.72 20.42
C SER A 26 -1.18 -6.42 20.45
N GLN A 27 -1.57 -5.86 19.31
CA GLN A 27 -2.40 -4.67 19.28
C GLN A 27 -3.80 -4.95 19.84
N PHE A 28 -4.37 -6.11 19.54
CA PHE A 28 -5.71 -6.49 19.98
C PHE A 28 -5.76 -6.92 21.46
N PHE A 29 -4.95 -7.90 21.85
CA PHE A 29 -5.00 -8.52 23.18
C PHE A 29 -4.16 -7.79 24.22
N ILE A 30 -3.07 -7.12 23.83
CA ILE A 30 -2.17 -6.42 24.79
C ILE A 30 -2.42 -4.90 24.76
N GLY A 31 -2.95 -4.36 23.65
CA GLY A 31 -3.20 -2.93 23.50
C GLY A 31 -1.97 -2.12 23.07
N ILE A 32 -0.91 -2.77 22.55
CA ILE A 32 0.30 -2.07 22.08
C ILE A 32 -0.05 -1.24 20.83
N PRO A 33 0.16 0.09 20.82
CA PRO A 33 -0.18 0.92 19.68
C PRO A 33 0.64 0.57 18.42
N ASN A 34 0.01 0.57 17.24
CA ASN A 34 0.69 0.35 15.96
C ASN A 34 1.87 1.32 15.74
N THR A 35 1.78 2.55 16.26
CA THR A 35 2.88 3.52 16.22
C THR A 35 4.17 2.97 16.85
N VAL A 36 4.08 2.24 17.97
CA VAL A 36 5.24 1.63 18.64
C VAL A 36 5.89 0.57 17.74
N PHE A 37 5.08 -0.31 17.13
CA PHE A 37 5.59 -1.29 16.17
C PHE A 37 6.24 -0.62 14.96
N THR A 38 5.63 0.44 14.43
CA THR A 38 6.13 1.16 13.26
C THR A 38 7.50 1.78 13.54
N TYR A 39 7.66 2.49 14.66
CA TYR A 39 8.96 3.07 15.04
C TYR A 39 9.99 2.01 15.40
N GLY A 40 9.59 0.92 16.08
CA GLY A 40 10.50 -0.18 16.42
C GLY A 40 11.09 -0.84 15.17
N ILE A 41 10.24 -1.17 14.18
CA ILE A 41 10.68 -1.80 12.92
C ILE A 41 11.45 -0.82 12.04
N MET A 42 11.04 0.45 12.00
CA MET A 42 11.82 1.51 11.35
C MET A 42 13.24 1.60 11.95
N GLY A 43 13.35 1.59 13.29
CA GLY A 43 14.63 1.57 13.99
C GLY A 43 15.48 0.35 13.62
N LEU A 44 14.87 -0.83 13.52
CA LEU A 44 15.55 -2.05 13.07
C LEU A 44 16.07 -1.95 11.63
N PHE A 45 15.29 -1.39 10.70
CA PHE A 45 15.75 -1.16 9.34
C PHE A 45 16.97 -0.25 9.29
N LEU A 46 16.90 0.89 9.97
CA LEU A 46 17.99 1.88 9.99
C LEU A 46 19.23 1.33 10.69
N MET A 47 19.06 0.66 11.83
CA MET A 47 20.16 0.01 12.56
C MET A 47 20.85 -1.04 11.69
N PHE A 48 20.09 -1.90 11.01
CA PHE A 48 20.67 -2.89 10.11
C PHE A 48 21.43 -2.24 8.94
N TYR A 49 20.88 -1.17 8.36
CA TYR A 49 21.57 -0.41 7.31
C TYR A 49 22.89 0.18 7.81
N CYS A 50 22.91 0.81 8.99
CA CYS A 50 24.13 1.33 9.60
C CYS A 50 25.18 0.24 9.80
N ILE A 51 24.78 -0.93 10.34
CA ILE A 51 25.68 -2.09 10.51
C ILE A 51 26.24 -2.55 9.15
N TYR A 52 25.38 -2.62 8.12
CA TYR A 52 25.81 -2.97 6.76
C TYR A 52 26.87 -1.99 6.24
N VAL A 53 26.63 -0.68 6.34
CA VAL A 53 27.56 0.35 5.88
C VAL A 53 28.89 0.28 6.63
N LEU A 54 28.87 0.11 7.95
CA LEU A 54 30.09 0.00 8.78
C LEU A 54 30.93 -1.22 8.40
N ILE A 55 30.30 -2.39 8.22
CA ILE A 55 31.01 -3.65 7.91
C ILE A 55 31.50 -3.67 6.46
N LYS A 56 30.65 -3.27 5.50
CA LYS A 56 30.95 -3.37 4.07
C LYS A 56 31.66 -2.13 3.51
N LYS A 57 31.69 -1.03 4.26
CA LYS A 57 32.22 0.29 3.84
C LYS A 57 31.64 0.77 2.50
N LYS A 58 30.37 0.45 2.25
CA LYS A 58 29.67 0.76 0.99
C LYS A 58 28.31 1.37 1.30
N ILE A 59 28.05 2.53 0.71
CA ILE A 59 26.75 3.21 0.77
C ILE A 59 25.99 2.87 -0.50
N ILE A 60 24.70 2.58 -0.36
CA ILE A 60 23.81 2.37 -1.51
C ILE A 60 23.17 3.72 -1.84
N VAL A 61 23.53 4.27 -3.01
CA VAL A 61 22.95 5.51 -3.54
C VAL A 61 22.45 5.23 -4.95
N ASP A 62 21.14 5.27 -5.13
CA ASP A 62 20.48 5.19 -6.42
C ASP A 62 19.41 6.29 -6.55
N LYS A 63 18.74 6.34 -7.72
CA LYS A 63 17.70 7.35 -8.00
C LYS A 63 16.58 7.35 -6.97
N THR A 64 16.23 6.20 -6.40
CA THR A 64 15.18 6.07 -5.39
C THR A 64 15.65 6.67 -4.07
N VAL A 65 16.87 6.36 -3.62
CA VAL A 65 17.46 6.93 -2.40
C VAL A 65 17.59 8.46 -2.51
N LEU A 66 18.07 8.96 -3.65
CA LEU A 66 18.18 10.41 -3.89
C LEU A 66 16.81 11.11 -3.84
N LEU A 67 15.77 10.49 -4.39
CA LEU A 67 14.43 11.06 -4.37
C LEU A 67 13.82 11.06 -2.95
N PHE A 68 14.09 10.04 -2.13
CA PHE A 68 13.70 10.06 -0.72
C PHE A 68 14.45 11.13 0.06
N PHE A 69 15.72 11.38 -0.27
CA PHE A 69 16.48 12.48 0.32
C PHE A 69 15.88 13.85 -0.07
N LEU A 70 15.48 14.04 -1.34
CA LEU A 70 14.75 15.24 -1.75
C LEU A 70 13.41 15.38 -1.01
N PHE A 71 12.68 14.28 -0.81
CA PHE A 71 11.41 14.29 -0.08
C PHE A 71 11.61 14.62 1.41
N PHE A 72 12.67 14.09 2.02
CA PHE A 72 13.11 14.48 3.36
C PHE A 72 13.37 15.99 3.45
N LEU A 73 14.19 16.54 2.54
CA LEU A 73 14.48 17.98 2.51
C LEU A 73 13.21 18.82 2.32
N LEU A 74 12.29 18.40 1.46
CA LEU A 74 11.02 19.08 1.25
C LEU A 74 10.17 19.12 2.54
N ILE A 75 10.14 18.04 3.31
CA ILE A 75 9.43 18.00 4.60
C ILE A 75 10.05 19.00 5.59
N ILE A 76 11.39 19.03 5.68
CA ILE A 76 12.09 19.97 6.56
C ILE A 76 11.86 21.42 6.12
N LEU A 77 11.97 21.72 4.83
CA LEU A 77 11.69 23.05 4.29
C LEU A 77 10.24 23.48 4.54
N SER A 78 9.28 22.59 4.30
CA SER A 78 7.86 22.83 4.60
C SER A 78 7.63 23.11 6.09
N ALA A 79 8.31 22.37 6.97
CA ALA A 79 8.23 22.59 8.42
C ALA A 79 8.78 23.96 8.84
N ILE A 80 9.92 24.38 8.27
CA ILE A 80 10.54 25.68 8.55
C ILE A 80 9.63 26.82 8.07
N ILE A 81 9.16 26.76 6.81
CA ILE A 81 8.29 27.78 6.22
C ILE A 81 7.00 27.95 7.02
N ASN A 82 6.40 26.85 7.45
CA ASN A 82 5.14 26.85 8.19
C ASN A 82 5.31 26.92 9.72
N GLN A 83 6.55 27.09 10.23
CA GLN A 83 6.86 27.07 11.66
C GLN A 83 6.24 25.89 12.42
N THR A 84 6.26 24.71 11.79
CA THR A 84 5.62 23.52 12.34
C THR A 84 6.37 23.03 13.57
N ASN A 85 5.63 22.63 14.60
CA ASN A 85 6.20 22.06 15.83
C ASN A 85 7.21 20.94 15.51
N PHE A 86 8.38 21.01 16.13
CA PHE A 86 9.50 20.08 15.89
C PHE A 86 9.10 18.61 16.08
N ILE A 87 8.32 18.28 17.12
CA ILE A 87 7.88 16.92 17.40
C ILE A 87 6.97 16.41 16.27
N LYS A 88 6.02 17.24 15.79
CA LYS A 88 5.18 16.86 14.65
C LYS A 88 6.02 16.56 13.42
N THR A 89 7.01 17.40 13.15
CA THR A 89 7.94 17.22 12.02
C THR A 89 8.71 15.92 12.14
N LEU A 90 9.31 15.63 13.31
CA LEU A 90 10.01 14.37 13.55
C LEU A 90 9.12 13.15 13.33
N ILE A 91 7.89 13.19 13.83
CA ILE A 91 6.96 12.08 13.63
C ILE A 91 6.60 11.93 12.15
N TYR A 92 6.46 13.04 11.41
CA TYR A 92 6.08 13.02 10.00
C TYR A 92 7.16 12.39 9.11
N LEU A 93 8.42 12.36 9.57
CA LEU A 93 9.51 11.68 8.88
C LEU A 93 9.31 10.16 8.78
N ILE A 94 8.31 9.60 9.46
CA ILE A 94 7.86 8.21 9.24
C ILE A 94 7.54 7.94 7.77
N PHE A 95 6.99 8.93 7.05
CA PHE A 95 6.68 8.84 5.61
C PHE A 95 7.93 8.81 4.71
N VAL A 96 9.11 9.07 5.27
CA VAL A 96 10.41 8.91 4.59
C VAL A 96 11.10 7.65 5.07
N PHE A 97 11.25 7.50 6.39
CA PHE A 97 12.13 6.50 6.98
C PHE A 97 11.59 5.08 6.91
N VAL A 98 10.27 4.88 7.02
CA VAL A 98 9.67 3.55 6.81
C VAL A 98 9.88 3.07 5.38
N PRO A 99 9.49 3.81 4.32
CA PRO A 99 9.63 3.30 2.97
C PRO A 99 11.09 3.20 2.52
N ILE A 100 11.96 4.16 2.85
CA ILE A 100 13.39 4.07 2.51
C ILE A 100 14.08 2.94 3.30
N GLY A 101 13.75 2.76 4.58
CA GLY A 101 14.32 1.69 5.41
C GLY A 101 13.97 0.31 4.87
N SER A 102 12.69 0.09 4.55
CA SER A 102 12.21 -1.14 3.92
C SER A 102 12.88 -1.35 2.55
N TYR A 103 12.94 -0.31 1.72
CA TYR A 103 13.60 -0.36 0.41
C TYR A 103 15.07 -0.78 0.52
N LEU A 104 15.85 -0.10 1.37
CA LEU A 104 17.28 -0.37 1.56
C LEU A 104 17.52 -1.78 2.11
N PHE A 105 16.68 -2.24 3.04
CA PHE A 105 16.77 -3.59 3.60
C PHE A 105 16.66 -4.67 2.52
N PHE A 106 15.64 -4.61 1.67
CA PHE A 106 15.50 -5.55 0.56
C PHE A 106 16.50 -5.30 -0.57
N LYS A 107 16.97 -4.06 -0.78
CA LYS A 107 18.03 -3.73 -1.75
C LYS A 107 19.37 -4.35 -1.36
N ILE A 108 19.71 -4.35 -0.07
CA ILE A 108 20.88 -5.06 0.46
C ILE A 108 20.75 -6.56 0.17
N ASN A 109 19.58 -7.15 0.41
CA ASN A 109 19.36 -8.57 0.11
C ASN A 109 19.43 -8.89 -1.38
N GLN A 110 18.90 -8.01 -2.22
CA GLN A 110 19.05 -8.13 -3.68
C GLN A 110 20.55 -8.13 -4.04
N LYS A 111 21.35 -7.21 -3.51
CA LYS A 111 22.77 -7.11 -3.85
C LYS A 111 23.62 -8.27 -3.32
N GLU A 112 23.41 -8.67 -2.07
CA GLU A 112 24.27 -9.62 -1.37
C GLU A 112 23.72 -11.06 -1.37
N SER A 113 22.46 -11.24 -1.76
CA SER A 113 21.76 -12.54 -1.81
C SER A 113 21.79 -13.31 -0.47
N TYR A 114 21.61 -12.61 0.67
CA TYR A 114 21.60 -13.24 2.00
C TYR A 114 20.45 -14.25 2.19
N ILE A 115 19.27 -13.94 1.66
CA ILE A 115 18.11 -14.84 1.58
C ILE A 115 17.67 -14.92 0.13
N SER A 116 17.49 -16.14 -0.37
CA SER A 116 17.00 -16.35 -1.73
C SER A 116 15.58 -15.79 -1.93
N SER A 117 15.30 -15.22 -3.11
CA SER A 117 13.96 -14.74 -3.49
C SER A 117 12.90 -15.84 -3.37
N ARG A 118 13.30 -17.10 -3.60
CA ARG A 118 12.45 -18.29 -3.46
C ARG A 118 12.02 -18.50 -2.01
N THR A 119 12.97 -18.39 -1.07
CA THR A 119 12.69 -18.52 0.37
C THR A 119 11.73 -17.43 0.84
N ILE A 120 11.98 -16.18 0.45
CA ILE A 120 11.09 -15.05 0.78
C ILE A 120 9.69 -15.32 0.23
N SER A 121 9.57 -15.66 -1.05
CA SER A 121 8.28 -15.96 -1.68
C SER A 121 7.51 -17.10 -1.00
N LYS A 122 8.21 -18.15 -0.55
CA LYS A 122 7.60 -19.27 0.18
C LYS A 122 7.10 -18.86 1.57
N ILE A 123 7.86 -18.04 2.29
CA ILE A 123 7.45 -17.52 3.60
C ILE A 123 6.19 -16.66 3.45
N TYR A 124 6.17 -15.78 2.45
CA TYR A 124 5.03 -14.90 2.17
C TYR A 124 3.81 -15.71 1.75
N LEU A 125 3.98 -16.73 0.91
CA LEU A 125 2.91 -17.63 0.53
C LEU A 125 2.37 -18.41 1.74
N PHE A 126 3.22 -18.88 2.64
CA PHE A 126 2.78 -19.55 3.87
C PHE A 126 1.90 -18.62 4.71
N ILE A 127 2.35 -17.38 4.94
CA ILE A 127 1.57 -16.36 5.65
C ILE A 127 0.25 -16.09 4.91
N ALA A 128 0.26 -16.00 3.59
CA ALA A 128 -0.95 -15.78 2.78
C ALA A 128 -1.96 -16.92 2.93
N CYS A 129 -1.50 -18.17 2.95
CA CYS A 129 -2.35 -19.33 3.18
C CYS A 129 -2.95 -19.39 4.59
N LEU A 130 -2.28 -18.81 5.60
CA LEU A 130 -2.83 -18.71 6.95
C LEU A 130 -3.99 -17.70 7.07
N GLN A 131 -4.16 -16.79 6.11
CA GLN A 131 -5.12 -15.69 6.28
C GLN A 131 -6.57 -16.15 6.25
N LEU A 132 -6.95 -17.05 5.35
CA LEU A 132 -8.34 -17.52 5.28
C LEU A 132 -8.86 -18.13 6.59
N PRO A 133 -8.18 -19.11 7.23
CA PRO A 133 -8.69 -19.65 8.48
C PRO A 133 -8.76 -18.59 9.57
N VAL A 134 -7.80 -17.66 9.62
CA VAL A 134 -7.83 -16.56 10.61
C VAL A 134 -9.01 -15.61 10.36
N ILE A 135 -9.27 -15.23 9.12
CA ILE A 135 -10.41 -14.38 8.76
C ILE A 135 -11.74 -15.07 9.10
N LEU A 136 -11.86 -16.39 8.86
CA LEU A 136 -13.07 -17.13 9.20
C LEU A 136 -13.29 -17.19 10.72
N ILE A 137 -12.22 -17.42 11.50
CA ILE A 137 -12.28 -17.35 12.97
C ILE A 137 -12.68 -15.94 13.42
N GLN A 138 -12.12 -14.88 12.83
CA GLN A 138 -12.49 -13.51 13.16
C GLN A 138 -13.95 -13.20 12.83
N ASN A 139 -14.42 -13.63 11.67
CA ASN A 139 -15.78 -13.37 11.21
C ASN A 139 -16.82 -14.09 12.07
N PHE A 140 -16.68 -15.41 12.25
CA PHE A 140 -17.64 -16.21 13.02
C PHE A 140 -17.43 -16.11 14.55
N GLY A 141 -16.23 -15.75 14.99
CA GLY A 141 -15.88 -15.62 16.40
C GLY A 141 -15.94 -14.19 16.94
N TYR A 142 -16.44 -13.22 16.16
CA TYR A 142 -16.45 -11.80 16.54
C TYR A 142 -17.04 -11.55 17.93
N ASP A 143 -18.24 -12.04 18.21
CA ASP A 143 -18.97 -11.81 19.47
C ASP A 143 -18.24 -12.33 20.71
N PHE A 144 -17.42 -13.36 20.52
CA PHE A 144 -16.56 -13.91 21.57
C PHE A 144 -15.25 -13.12 21.67
N LEU A 145 -14.56 -12.92 20.54
CA LEU A 145 -13.22 -12.34 20.50
C LEU A 145 -13.21 -10.86 20.90
N ILE A 146 -14.24 -10.08 20.53
CA ILE A 146 -14.30 -8.63 20.83
C ILE A 146 -14.25 -8.33 22.34
N ARG A 147 -14.65 -9.30 23.19
CA ARG A 147 -14.58 -9.19 24.65
C ARG A 147 -13.15 -9.11 25.19
N PHE A 148 -12.17 -9.53 24.39
CA PHE A 148 -10.75 -9.48 24.73
C PHE A 148 -10.03 -8.25 24.14
N ASN A 149 -10.78 -7.31 23.55
CA ASN A 149 -10.21 -6.13 22.94
C ASN A 149 -9.63 -5.18 24.00
N ASN A 150 -8.31 -5.16 24.11
CA ASN A 150 -7.55 -4.19 24.91
C ASN A 150 -7.00 -3.05 24.05
N SER A 151 -7.31 -3.03 22.75
CA SER A 151 -7.06 -1.85 21.94
C SER A 151 -8.05 -0.76 22.38
N SER A 152 -7.57 0.44 22.67
CA SER A 152 -8.39 1.61 23.04
C SER A 152 -9.36 2.09 21.94
N GLN A 153 -9.66 1.26 20.95
CA GLN A 153 -10.48 1.55 19.79
C GLN A 153 -11.74 0.69 19.83
N ALA A 154 -12.89 1.32 19.55
CA ALA A 154 -14.08 0.58 19.15
C ALA A 154 -13.84 -0.02 17.75
N ILE A 155 -14.10 -1.32 17.62
CA ILE A 155 -13.93 -2.07 16.38
C ILE A 155 -15.30 -2.65 16.03
N ALA A 156 -15.82 -2.29 14.86
CA ALA A 156 -17.03 -2.91 14.34
C ALA A 156 -16.71 -4.29 13.74
N SER A 157 -17.73 -5.14 13.59
CA SER A 157 -17.56 -6.51 13.06
C SER A 157 -16.88 -6.54 11.69
N PHE A 158 -17.26 -5.65 10.78
CA PHE A 158 -16.64 -5.54 9.45
C PHE A 158 -15.19 -5.06 9.49
N ASP A 159 -14.80 -4.25 10.48
CA ASP A 159 -13.41 -3.79 10.68
C ASP A 159 -12.54 -4.83 11.42
N PHE A 160 -13.15 -5.91 11.92
CA PHE A 160 -12.49 -6.95 12.70
C PHE A 160 -11.78 -8.02 11.84
N MET A 161 -12.04 -8.05 10.53
CA MET A 161 -11.48 -9.02 9.58
C MET A 161 -10.09 -8.60 9.06
N PHE A 162 -9.15 -8.34 9.98
CA PHE A 162 -7.79 -7.89 9.65
C PHE A 162 -6.78 -9.04 9.48
N GLY A 163 -7.20 -10.30 9.60
CA GLY A 163 -6.31 -11.45 9.50
C GLY A 163 -5.24 -11.42 10.59
N THR A 164 -3.98 -11.69 10.23
CA THR A 164 -2.84 -11.57 11.15
C THR A 164 -2.14 -10.20 11.10
N PHE A 165 -2.73 -9.22 10.40
CA PHE A 165 -2.17 -7.87 10.22
C PHE A 165 -2.55 -6.96 11.40
N PHE A 166 -2.04 -5.73 11.42
CA PHE A 166 -2.45 -4.73 12.41
C PHE A 166 -3.96 -4.45 12.35
N LEU A 167 -4.55 -3.99 13.46
CA LEU A 167 -5.98 -3.73 13.53
C LEU A 167 -6.43 -2.71 12.48
N LYS A 168 -7.61 -2.96 11.89
CA LYS A 168 -8.23 -2.14 10.83
C LYS A 168 -7.36 -2.00 9.57
N ALA A 169 -6.56 -3.04 9.28
CA ALA A 169 -5.70 -3.09 8.09
C ALA A 169 -6.21 -4.11 7.04
N ASP A 170 -7.53 -4.16 6.81
CA ASP A 170 -8.15 -4.96 5.74
C ASP A 170 -7.54 -4.64 4.37
N HIS A 171 -7.21 -3.37 4.14
CA HIS A 171 -6.51 -2.90 2.95
C HIS A 171 -5.09 -3.49 2.83
N ALA A 172 -4.33 -3.56 3.93
CA ALA A 172 -2.97 -4.09 3.91
C ALA A 172 -2.97 -5.61 3.65
N LEU A 173 -3.92 -6.33 4.27
CA LEU A 173 -4.18 -7.74 4.01
C LEU A 173 -4.56 -7.98 2.55
N GLY A 174 -5.52 -7.20 2.04
CA GLY A 174 -5.95 -7.30 0.64
C GLY A 174 -4.80 -7.05 -0.34
N PHE A 175 -3.99 -6.03 -0.09
CA PHE A 175 -2.79 -5.72 -0.86
C PHE A 175 -1.77 -6.86 -0.82
N PHE A 176 -1.55 -7.44 0.37
CA PHE A 176 -0.64 -8.56 0.56
C PHE A 176 -1.07 -9.81 -0.22
N LEU A 177 -2.35 -10.18 -0.15
CA LEU A 177 -2.89 -11.32 -0.88
C LEU A 177 -2.80 -11.10 -2.39
N LEU A 178 -3.15 -9.89 -2.86
CA LEU A 178 -3.04 -9.51 -4.28
C LEU A 178 -1.59 -9.61 -4.78
N LEU A 179 -0.61 -9.13 -4.00
CA LEU A 179 0.80 -9.23 -4.34
C LEU A 179 1.33 -10.67 -4.31
N ASN A 180 0.81 -11.53 -3.44
CA ASN A 180 1.16 -12.95 -3.46
C ASN A 180 0.61 -13.66 -4.70
N ILE A 181 -0.63 -13.38 -5.09
CA ILE A 181 -1.21 -13.88 -6.36
C ILE A 181 -0.34 -13.42 -7.53
N PHE A 182 -0.03 -12.13 -7.57
CA PHE A 182 0.86 -11.54 -8.57
C PHE A 182 2.24 -12.23 -8.63
N ASN A 183 2.88 -12.45 -7.47
CA ASN A 183 4.17 -13.11 -7.37
C ASN A 183 4.14 -14.56 -7.89
N ILE A 184 3.02 -15.28 -7.69
CA ILE A 184 2.84 -16.63 -8.24
C ILE A 184 2.82 -16.58 -9.78
N PHE A 185 2.13 -15.62 -10.39
CA PHE A 185 2.07 -15.52 -11.85
C PHE A 185 3.42 -15.14 -12.47
N GLU A 186 4.13 -14.18 -11.88
CA GLU A 186 5.34 -13.63 -12.51
C GLU A 186 6.63 -14.37 -12.14
N ASN A 187 6.70 -14.98 -10.96
CA ASN A 187 7.95 -15.52 -10.41
C ASN A 187 7.94 -17.03 -10.10
N ASN A 188 6.81 -17.74 -10.22
CA ASN A 188 6.73 -19.20 -9.99
C ASN A 188 7.26 -20.05 -11.18
N ILE A 189 8.43 -19.69 -11.72
CA ILE A 189 9.08 -20.44 -12.80
C ILE A 189 9.46 -21.84 -12.30
N ASN A 190 9.20 -22.86 -13.13
CA ASN A 190 9.47 -24.27 -12.80
C ASN A 190 8.84 -24.72 -11.47
N ASN A 191 7.71 -24.11 -11.06
CA ASN A 191 7.01 -24.42 -9.81
C ASN A 191 7.90 -24.30 -8.56
N ASN A 192 8.85 -23.36 -8.58
CA ASN A 192 9.83 -23.17 -7.51
C ASN A 192 9.19 -22.63 -6.20
N ILE A 193 8.15 -21.81 -6.27
CA ILE A 193 7.40 -21.28 -5.12
C ILE A 193 6.35 -22.30 -4.67
N THR A 194 5.48 -22.75 -5.59
CA THR A 194 4.44 -23.76 -5.32
C THR A 194 4.25 -24.73 -6.49
N LYS A 195 3.97 -25.99 -6.17
CA LYS A 195 3.65 -27.06 -7.14
C LYS A 195 2.25 -26.96 -7.73
N ARG A 196 1.33 -26.24 -7.08
CA ARG A 196 -0.08 -26.15 -7.47
C ARG A 196 -0.53 -24.68 -7.61
N PRO A 197 0.04 -23.90 -8.54
CA PRO A 197 -0.22 -22.46 -8.63
C PRO A 197 -1.69 -22.11 -8.82
N LYS A 198 -2.43 -22.85 -9.67
CA LYS A 198 -3.85 -22.60 -9.93
C LYS A 198 -4.72 -22.75 -8.67
N LEU A 199 -4.49 -23.82 -7.90
CA LEU A 199 -5.21 -24.08 -6.65
C LEU A 199 -4.95 -22.99 -5.62
N ILE A 200 -3.69 -22.57 -5.48
CA ILE A 200 -3.29 -21.50 -4.55
C ILE A 200 -3.90 -20.16 -4.99
N VAL A 201 -3.84 -19.81 -6.28
CA VAL A 201 -4.45 -18.58 -6.79
C VAL A 201 -5.95 -18.56 -6.53
N PHE A 202 -6.64 -19.67 -6.76
CA PHE A 202 -8.06 -19.80 -6.44
C PHE A 202 -8.32 -19.60 -4.93
N TYR A 203 -7.54 -20.26 -4.08
CA TYR A 203 -7.63 -20.14 -2.62
C TYR A 203 -7.43 -18.70 -2.13
N LEU A 204 -6.38 -18.03 -2.59
CA LEU A 204 -6.10 -16.64 -2.23
C LEU A 204 -7.15 -15.68 -2.80
N SER A 205 -7.69 -15.96 -3.99
CA SER A 205 -8.79 -15.18 -4.57
C SER A 205 -10.06 -15.29 -3.74
N LEU A 206 -10.42 -16.52 -3.31
CA LEU A 206 -11.53 -16.76 -2.41
C LEU A 206 -11.35 -16.00 -1.10
N THR A 207 -10.12 -15.98 -0.57
CA THR A 207 -9.77 -15.21 0.63
C THR A 207 -10.04 -13.72 0.44
N ILE A 208 -9.66 -13.13 -0.71
CA ILE A 208 -9.95 -11.73 -1.04
C ILE A 208 -11.46 -11.47 -1.16
N PHE A 209 -12.23 -12.40 -1.74
CA PHE A 209 -13.69 -12.24 -1.87
C PHE A 209 -14.42 -12.31 -0.53
N ILE A 210 -13.93 -13.14 0.39
CA ILE A 210 -14.46 -13.24 1.76
C ILE A 210 -14.07 -12.03 2.60
N ALA A 211 -12.88 -11.47 2.40
CA ALA A 211 -12.47 -10.24 3.08
C ALA A 211 -13.40 -9.05 2.73
N GLU A 212 -13.51 -8.06 3.62
CA GLU A 212 -14.44 -6.92 3.44
C GLU A 212 -14.02 -5.92 2.36
N SER A 213 -12.75 -5.94 1.94
CA SER A 213 -12.17 -4.86 1.14
C SER A 213 -12.63 -4.87 -0.33
N ASN A 214 -13.72 -4.16 -0.64
CA ASN A 214 -14.28 -4.05 -2.01
C ASN A 214 -13.29 -3.51 -3.05
N VAL A 215 -12.39 -2.61 -2.65
CA VAL A 215 -11.33 -2.09 -3.52
C VAL A 215 -10.41 -3.23 -3.96
N THR A 216 -10.02 -4.10 -3.04
CA THR A 216 -9.17 -5.26 -3.35
C THR A 216 -9.88 -6.25 -4.27
N LYS A 217 -11.18 -6.51 -4.05
CA LYS A 217 -11.99 -7.36 -4.93
C LYS A 217 -12.01 -6.82 -6.37
N LEU A 218 -12.22 -5.52 -6.53
CA LEU A 218 -12.18 -4.86 -7.84
C LEU A 218 -10.79 -4.97 -8.49
N LEU A 219 -9.73 -4.72 -7.73
CA LEU A 219 -8.36 -4.82 -8.24
C LEU A 219 -7.98 -6.24 -8.64
N LEU A 220 -8.49 -7.26 -7.93
CA LEU A 220 -8.32 -8.67 -8.30
C LEU A 220 -9.01 -8.97 -9.64
N ILE A 221 -10.24 -8.50 -9.83
CA ILE A 221 -10.96 -8.65 -11.11
C ILE A 221 -10.20 -7.97 -12.24
N LEU A 222 -9.73 -6.74 -12.03
CA LEU A 222 -8.91 -6.02 -13.02
C LEU A 222 -7.60 -6.74 -13.32
N PHE A 223 -6.96 -7.33 -12.30
CA PHE A 223 -5.74 -8.12 -12.47
C PHE A 223 -5.99 -9.37 -13.32
N PHE A 224 -7.05 -10.14 -13.05
CA PHE A 224 -7.42 -11.28 -13.90
C PHE A 224 -7.81 -10.85 -15.31
N GLY A 225 -8.55 -9.76 -15.46
CA GLY A 225 -8.86 -9.17 -16.77
C GLY A 225 -7.60 -8.81 -17.54
N TYR A 226 -6.58 -8.27 -16.88
CA TYR A 226 -5.28 -8.02 -17.49
C TYR A 226 -4.56 -9.31 -17.90
N LEU A 227 -4.56 -10.37 -17.08
CA LEU A 227 -3.91 -11.63 -17.44
C LEU A 227 -4.56 -12.27 -18.67
N ILE A 228 -5.90 -12.21 -18.75
CA ILE A 228 -6.65 -12.63 -19.95
C ILE A 228 -6.23 -11.75 -21.13
N TYR A 229 -6.21 -10.42 -20.97
CA TYR A 229 -5.76 -9.49 -22.00
C TYR A 229 -4.32 -9.74 -22.47
N LYS A 230 -3.40 -10.08 -21.56
CA LYS A 230 -1.99 -10.39 -21.86
C LYS A 230 -1.89 -11.59 -22.80
N SER A 231 -2.84 -12.54 -22.71
CA SER A 231 -2.86 -13.80 -23.46
C SER A 231 -3.29 -13.65 -24.93
N PHE A 232 -3.91 -12.53 -25.32
CA PHE A 232 -4.30 -12.33 -26.72
C PHE A 232 -3.11 -11.94 -27.63
N PRO A 233 -3.16 -12.24 -28.94
CA PRO A 233 -2.21 -11.73 -29.94
C PRO A 233 -2.22 -10.19 -30.05
N LYS A 234 -1.09 -9.56 -30.38
CA LYS A 234 -0.95 -8.08 -30.48
C LYS A 234 -1.99 -7.43 -31.40
N LYS A 235 -2.31 -8.06 -32.55
CA LYS A 235 -3.33 -7.57 -33.50
C LYS A 235 -4.72 -7.51 -32.85
N ILE A 236 -5.09 -8.56 -32.11
CA ILE A 236 -6.37 -8.65 -31.38
C ILE A 236 -6.42 -7.65 -30.23
N LYS A 237 -5.29 -7.39 -29.54
CA LYS A 237 -5.24 -6.37 -28.47
C LYS A 237 -5.58 -4.97 -29.00
N ILE A 238 -4.95 -4.56 -30.09
CA ILE A 238 -5.17 -3.23 -30.68
C ILE A 238 -6.59 -3.12 -31.22
N PHE A 239 -7.02 -4.14 -31.98
CA PHE A 239 -8.36 -4.18 -32.54
C PHE A 239 -9.45 -4.22 -31.45
N GLY A 240 -9.25 -4.99 -30.39
CA GLY A 240 -10.16 -5.06 -29.25
C GLY A 240 -10.29 -3.75 -28.50
N VAL A 241 -9.17 -3.04 -28.25
CA VAL A 241 -9.22 -1.68 -27.66
C VAL A 241 -9.96 -0.72 -28.58
N LEU A 242 -9.69 -0.76 -29.89
CA LEU A 242 -10.39 0.07 -30.88
C LEU A 242 -11.90 -0.21 -30.88
N ILE A 243 -12.29 -1.49 -30.88
CA ILE A 243 -13.70 -1.91 -30.79
C ILE A 243 -14.34 -1.39 -29.51
N VAL A 244 -13.69 -1.54 -28.36
CA VAL A 244 -14.22 -1.06 -27.07
C VAL A 244 -14.45 0.45 -27.15
N ILE A 245 -13.50 1.23 -27.68
CA ILE A 245 -13.65 2.68 -27.85
C ILE A 245 -14.80 3.02 -28.79
N ILE A 246 -14.94 2.32 -29.92
CA ILE A 246 -16.01 2.55 -30.91
C ILE A 246 -17.39 2.16 -30.36
N LEU A 247 -17.48 1.07 -29.60
CA LEU A 247 -18.72 0.57 -29.03
C LEU A 247 -19.12 1.29 -27.74
N MET A 248 -18.18 1.92 -27.04
CA MET A 248 -18.44 2.57 -25.74
C MET A 248 -19.59 3.60 -25.78
N PRO A 249 -19.72 4.48 -26.80
CA PRO A 249 -20.87 5.37 -26.92
C PRO A 249 -22.21 4.63 -27.03
N PHE A 250 -22.24 3.54 -27.82
CA PHE A 250 -23.45 2.73 -28.00
C PHE A 250 -23.83 2.00 -26.71
N VAL A 251 -22.86 1.35 -26.07
CA VAL A 251 -23.06 0.67 -24.78
C VAL A 251 -23.53 1.67 -23.72
N TYR A 252 -22.91 2.84 -23.65
CA TYR A 252 -23.31 3.89 -22.72
C TYR A 252 -24.73 4.40 -22.99
N SER A 253 -25.10 4.59 -24.25
CA SER A 253 -26.45 4.99 -24.63
C SER A 253 -27.50 3.95 -24.25
N GLN A 254 -27.21 2.65 -24.39
CA GLN A 254 -28.14 1.59 -23.96
C GLN A 254 -28.16 1.45 -22.44
N ALA A 255 -27.01 1.57 -21.77
CA ALA A 255 -26.91 1.51 -20.33
C ALA A 255 -27.74 2.59 -19.65
N LYS A 256 -27.81 3.81 -20.21
CA LYS A 256 -28.69 4.88 -19.71
C LYS A 256 -30.18 4.53 -19.66
N LYS A 257 -30.64 3.57 -20.46
CA LYS A 257 -32.04 3.12 -20.44
C LYS A 257 -32.34 2.20 -19.24
N ILE A 258 -31.30 1.69 -18.58
CA ILE A 258 -31.44 0.86 -17.38
C ILE A 258 -31.65 1.79 -16.19
N LYS A 259 -32.84 1.72 -15.57
CA LYS A 259 -33.23 2.58 -14.44
C LYS A 259 -32.18 2.61 -13.31
N ALA A 260 -31.61 1.45 -12.96
CA ALA A 260 -30.59 1.36 -11.92
C ALA A 260 -29.30 2.13 -12.27
N PHE A 261 -28.91 2.12 -13.55
CA PHE A 261 -27.72 2.85 -14.01
C PHE A 261 -28.00 4.36 -14.09
N GLU A 262 -29.20 4.74 -14.54
CA GLU A 262 -29.64 6.15 -14.54
C GLU A 262 -29.70 6.73 -13.13
N SER A 263 -30.25 6.00 -12.16
CA SER A 263 -30.31 6.44 -10.76
C SER A 263 -28.92 6.64 -10.16
N GLU A 264 -27.96 5.77 -10.47
CA GLU A 264 -26.57 5.92 -10.03
C GLU A 264 -25.92 7.14 -10.67
N ILE A 265 -26.06 7.34 -11.98
CA ILE A 265 -25.54 8.54 -12.66
C ILE A 265 -26.12 9.81 -12.03
N TYR A 266 -27.44 9.84 -11.82
CA TYR A 266 -28.10 10.98 -11.18
C TYR A 266 -27.55 11.23 -9.78
N PHE A 267 -27.42 10.19 -8.96
CA PHE A 267 -26.79 10.26 -7.65
C PHE A 267 -25.36 10.81 -7.73
N PHE A 268 -24.55 10.32 -8.67
CA PHE A 268 -23.17 10.78 -8.85
C PHE A 268 -23.09 12.28 -9.17
N HIS A 269 -23.93 12.77 -10.10
CA HIS A 269 -23.97 14.19 -10.43
C HIS A 269 -24.46 15.06 -9.25
N GLN A 270 -25.44 14.57 -8.50
CA GLN A 270 -25.98 15.31 -7.34
C GLN A 270 -25.04 15.29 -6.14
N GLU A 271 -24.30 14.21 -5.90
CA GLU A 271 -23.39 14.06 -4.75
C GLU A 271 -21.98 14.60 -5.00
N TYR A 272 -21.44 14.43 -6.20
CA TYR A 272 -20.04 14.71 -6.53
C TYR A 272 -19.88 15.91 -7.48
N ASN A 273 -20.63 16.98 -7.24
CA ASN A 273 -20.38 18.29 -7.86
C ASN A 273 -19.59 19.22 -6.93
N SER A 274 -18.99 20.28 -7.49
CA SER A 274 -18.14 21.23 -6.76
C SER A 274 -18.84 21.89 -5.57
N LYS A 275 -20.06 22.40 -5.78
CA LYS A 275 -20.84 23.11 -4.76
C LYS A 275 -21.14 22.23 -3.54
N LYS A 276 -21.68 21.03 -3.76
CA LYS A 276 -22.01 20.10 -2.67
C LYS A 276 -20.77 19.53 -2.01
N SER A 277 -19.74 19.22 -2.79
CA SER A 277 -18.45 18.74 -2.27
C SER A 277 -17.84 19.75 -1.30
N PHE A 278 -17.81 21.03 -1.67
CA PHE A 278 -17.29 22.10 -0.82
C PHE A 278 -18.12 22.30 0.45
N LEU A 279 -19.45 22.23 0.34
CA LEU A 279 -20.35 22.33 1.50
C LEU A 279 -20.13 21.18 2.48
N ASN A 280 -20.03 19.94 1.99
CA ASN A 280 -19.71 18.78 2.81
C ASN A 280 -18.29 18.85 3.40
N TYR A 281 -17.33 19.42 2.66
CA TYR A 281 -15.97 19.63 3.14
C TYR A 281 -15.94 20.60 4.32
N LYS A 282 -16.63 21.75 4.21
CA LYS A 282 -16.76 22.72 5.31
C LYS A 282 -17.45 22.13 6.54
N ARG A 283 -18.42 21.24 6.32
CA ARG A 283 -19.14 20.52 7.39
C ARG A 283 -18.33 19.35 7.99
N GLY A 284 -17.17 19.02 7.44
CA GLY A 284 -16.34 17.90 7.91
C GLY A 284 -16.86 16.51 7.57
N ILE A 285 -17.89 16.42 6.72
CA ILE A 285 -18.57 15.15 6.34
C ILE A 285 -18.29 14.71 4.90
N ALA A 286 -17.47 15.46 4.15
CA ALA A 286 -17.14 15.11 2.77
C ALA A 286 -16.47 13.74 2.69
N LYS A 287 -16.85 12.93 1.71
CA LYS A 287 -16.19 11.68 1.34
C LYS A 287 -14.88 11.95 0.59
N ARG A 288 -13.95 10.97 0.51
CA ARG A 288 -12.65 11.13 -0.17
C ARG A 288 -12.75 11.79 -1.57
N PRO A 289 -13.66 11.37 -2.49
CA PRO A 289 -13.75 12.02 -3.80
C PRO A 289 -14.21 13.49 -3.71
N GLN A 290 -15.09 13.82 -2.77
CA GLN A 290 -15.55 15.20 -2.54
C GLN A 290 -14.42 16.09 -2.02
N VAL A 291 -13.50 15.56 -1.21
CA VAL A 291 -12.28 16.27 -0.79
C VAL A 291 -11.41 16.60 -2.02
N VAL A 292 -11.19 15.62 -2.90
CA VAL A 292 -10.40 15.81 -4.13
C VAL A 292 -11.04 16.86 -5.05
N ILE A 293 -12.36 16.76 -5.29
CA ILE A 293 -13.10 17.74 -6.09
C ILE A 293 -12.96 19.14 -5.50
N THR A 294 -13.09 19.27 -4.18
CA THR A 294 -12.96 20.56 -3.48
C THR A 294 -11.58 21.16 -3.68
N TYR A 295 -10.52 20.36 -3.55
CA TYR A 295 -9.14 20.79 -3.77
C TYR A 295 -8.84 21.17 -5.22
N ALA A 296 -9.46 20.48 -6.18
CA ALA A 296 -9.23 20.71 -7.60
C ALA A 296 -10.03 21.90 -8.17
N THR A 297 -11.20 22.20 -7.60
CA THR A 297 -12.16 23.13 -8.23
C THR A 297 -12.47 24.39 -7.44
N THR A 298 -12.39 24.34 -6.10
CA THR A 298 -12.95 25.40 -5.24
C THR A 298 -11.89 26.10 -4.39
N LEU A 299 -10.90 25.36 -3.90
CA LEU A 299 -9.82 25.95 -3.13
C LEU A 299 -8.68 26.44 -4.05
N PRO A 300 -7.99 27.53 -3.69
CA PRO A 300 -6.81 27.96 -4.43
C PRO A 300 -5.73 26.89 -4.39
N LEU A 301 -5.00 26.74 -5.50
CA LEU A 301 -3.90 25.80 -5.62
C LEU A 301 -2.83 26.10 -4.57
N ARG A 302 -2.46 25.09 -3.79
CA ARG A 302 -1.37 25.19 -2.83
C ARG A 302 -0.07 24.68 -3.43
N ILE A 303 0.83 25.59 -3.77
CA ILE A 303 2.17 25.25 -4.23
C ILE A 303 2.95 24.56 -3.09
N VAL A 304 2.93 25.21 -1.91
CA VAL A 304 3.43 24.69 -0.64
C VAL A 304 2.23 24.42 0.27
N GLY A 305 2.26 23.28 0.97
CA GLY A 305 1.21 22.89 1.90
C GLY A 305 1.29 23.63 3.23
N LYS A 306 0.41 23.28 4.16
CA LYS A 306 0.30 23.91 5.49
C LYS A 306 1.28 23.37 6.54
N GLY A 307 2.25 22.56 6.12
CA GLY A 307 3.24 21.94 6.99
C GLY A 307 2.90 20.51 7.40
N PRO A 308 3.88 19.75 7.92
CA PRO A 308 3.70 18.38 8.40
C PRO A 308 2.55 18.22 9.42
N TYR A 309 1.71 17.19 9.22
CA TYR A 309 0.54 16.91 10.08
C TYR A 309 -0.45 18.08 10.22
N SER A 310 -0.61 18.90 9.18
CA SER A 310 -1.64 19.93 9.11
C SER A 310 -3.04 19.34 8.89
N TYR A 311 -3.12 18.20 8.20
CA TYR A 311 -4.38 17.52 7.92
C TYR A 311 -4.88 16.65 9.09
N PHE A 312 -3.95 16.01 9.82
CA PHE A 312 -4.22 15.21 11.01
C PHE A 312 -3.26 15.59 12.13
N ASN A 313 -3.79 16.12 13.23
CA ASN A 313 -2.96 16.50 14.36
C ASN A 313 -2.60 15.25 15.18
N ILE A 314 -1.43 14.67 14.94
CA ILE A 314 -0.98 13.44 15.59
C ILE A 314 -0.90 13.54 17.13
N LEU A 315 -0.61 14.72 17.67
CA LEU A 315 -0.50 14.93 19.12
C LEU A 315 -1.88 14.93 19.81
N LYS A 316 -2.90 15.47 19.13
CA LYS A 316 -4.29 15.47 19.62
C LYS A 316 -5.11 14.27 19.13
N ARG A 317 -4.60 13.52 18.15
CA ARG A 317 -5.26 12.42 17.44
C ARG A 317 -6.56 12.83 16.73
N GLU A 318 -6.60 14.05 16.20
CA GLU A 318 -7.79 14.66 15.59
C GLU A 318 -7.54 15.11 14.16
N PHE A 319 -8.53 14.92 13.28
CA PHE A 319 -8.53 15.48 11.93
C PHE A 319 -8.94 16.95 11.95
N THR A 320 -8.29 17.78 11.13
CA THR A 320 -8.58 19.23 11.08
C THR A 320 -9.72 19.61 10.14
N ALA A 321 -10.08 18.75 9.19
CA ALA A 321 -11.19 18.98 8.26
C ALA A 321 -12.07 17.74 8.10
N THR A 322 -11.57 16.70 7.42
CA THR A 322 -12.34 15.50 7.08
C THR A 322 -11.59 14.25 7.52
N LYS A 323 -12.33 13.26 8.04
CA LYS A 323 -11.78 12.05 8.67
C LYS A 323 -11.38 10.98 7.64
N HIS A 324 -10.36 11.26 6.84
CA HIS A 324 -9.85 10.30 5.83
C HIS A 324 -8.36 10.06 5.98
N PHE A 325 -7.98 8.79 6.12
CA PHE A 325 -6.61 8.36 5.87
C PHE A 325 -6.42 8.21 4.35
N SER A 326 -5.43 8.91 3.80
CA SER A 326 -5.11 8.90 2.37
C SER A 326 -3.75 9.58 2.18
N GLN A 327 -2.77 8.83 1.67
CA GLN A 327 -1.42 9.35 1.44
C GLN A 327 -1.43 10.58 0.52
N LEU A 328 -2.26 10.55 -0.53
CA LEU A 328 -2.31 11.62 -1.53
C LEU A 328 -2.98 12.89 -0.99
N ILE A 329 -4.11 12.76 -0.28
CA ILE A 329 -4.79 13.91 0.33
C ILE A 329 -3.89 14.56 1.38
N TRP A 330 -3.23 13.75 2.22
CA TRP A 330 -2.32 14.25 3.26
C TRP A 330 -1.11 14.94 2.65
N ALA A 331 -0.45 14.32 1.67
CA ALA A 331 0.70 14.93 1.00
C ALA A 331 0.36 16.27 0.35
N TYR A 332 -0.80 16.39 -0.30
CA TYR A 332 -1.24 17.68 -0.86
C TYR A 332 -1.55 18.71 0.23
N ALA A 333 -2.26 18.31 1.29
CA ALA A 333 -2.62 19.23 2.38
C ALA A 333 -1.38 19.75 3.13
N ASP A 334 -0.44 18.86 3.44
CA ASP A 334 0.73 19.12 4.27
C ASP A 334 1.92 19.69 3.48
N LEU A 335 2.16 19.20 2.26
CA LEU A 335 3.34 19.55 1.45
C LEU A 335 2.99 20.28 0.14
N GLY A 336 1.72 20.38 -0.23
CA GLY A 336 1.29 21.07 -1.45
C GLY A 336 1.48 20.22 -2.71
N ILE A 337 1.31 20.86 -3.88
CA ILE A 337 1.43 20.18 -5.17
C ILE A 337 2.83 19.63 -5.42
N ILE A 338 3.88 20.32 -4.94
CA ILE A 338 5.27 19.87 -5.06
C ILE A 338 5.46 18.55 -4.32
N GLY A 339 4.96 18.45 -3.09
CA GLY A 339 5.03 17.21 -2.31
C GLY A 339 4.21 16.08 -2.92
N LEU A 340 3.04 16.37 -3.48
CA LEU A 340 2.23 15.39 -4.18
C LEU A 340 2.93 14.83 -5.42
N ILE A 341 3.53 15.69 -6.25
CA ILE A 341 4.30 15.26 -7.44
C ILE A 341 5.48 14.39 -7.01
N LEU A 342 6.22 14.81 -5.98
CA LEU A 342 7.38 14.08 -5.49
C LEU A 342 7.00 12.71 -4.93
N LEU A 343 5.88 12.62 -4.21
CA LEU A 343 5.30 11.36 -3.75
C LEU A 343 4.94 10.44 -4.92
N ILE A 344 4.27 10.93 -5.96
CA ILE A 344 3.89 10.13 -7.13
C ILE A 344 5.14 9.63 -7.87
N LEU A 345 6.17 10.48 -8.00
CA LEU A 345 7.47 10.09 -8.57
C LEU A 345 8.17 9.03 -7.73
N LEU A 346 8.10 9.12 -6.39
CA LEU A 346 8.63 8.08 -5.49
C LEU A 346 7.94 6.74 -5.70
N LEU A 347 6.60 6.73 -5.77
CA LEU A 347 5.83 5.51 -6.05
C LEU A 347 6.21 4.93 -7.41
N TYR A 348 6.38 5.77 -8.43
CA TYR A 348 6.81 5.34 -9.75
C TYR A 348 8.22 4.73 -9.74
N LEU A 349 9.19 5.38 -9.10
CA LEU A 349 10.56 4.88 -9.02
C LEU A 349 10.68 3.60 -8.20
N LEU A 350 9.93 3.48 -7.11
CA LEU A 350 9.84 2.23 -6.34
C LEU A 350 9.41 1.08 -7.24
N VAL A 351 8.29 1.22 -7.95
CA VAL A 351 7.79 0.18 -8.87
C VAL A 351 8.77 -0.09 -10.02
N ASN A 352 9.36 0.96 -10.57
CA ASN A 352 10.29 0.82 -11.70
C ASN A 352 11.60 0.13 -11.29
N SER A 353 11.98 0.18 -10.01
CA SER A 353 13.16 -0.51 -9.48
C SER A 353 13.02 -2.03 -9.41
N PHE A 354 11.80 -2.57 -9.52
CA PHE A 354 11.55 -4.01 -9.53
C PHE A 354 11.91 -4.63 -10.87
N ASN A 355 12.36 -5.88 -10.87
CA ASN A 355 12.67 -6.61 -12.10
C ASN A 355 11.43 -7.34 -12.64
N LEU A 356 10.47 -6.55 -13.14
CA LEU A 356 9.16 -6.98 -13.67
C LEU A 356 8.95 -6.47 -15.10
N ASP A 357 8.07 -7.14 -15.85
CA ASP A 357 7.63 -6.71 -17.18
C ASP A 357 7.06 -5.28 -17.17
N LYS A 358 7.23 -4.53 -18.26
CA LYS A 358 6.74 -3.13 -18.36
C LYS A 358 5.23 -3.01 -18.13
N GLY A 359 4.43 -3.89 -18.74
CA GLY A 359 2.97 -3.85 -18.59
C GLY A 359 2.52 -4.14 -17.15
N VAL A 360 3.24 -5.04 -16.50
CA VAL A 360 3.03 -5.41 -15.11
C VAL A 360 3.39 -4.26 -14.15
N LYS A 361 4.52 -3.57 -14.39
CA LYS A 361 4.89 -2.36 -13.65
C LYS A 361 3.81 -1.29 -13.70
N ILE A 362 3.20 -1.07 -14.87
CA ILE A 362 2.13 -0.09 -15.04
C ILE A 362 0.92 -0.43 -14.17
N ILE A 363 0.52 -1.71 -14.13
CA ILE A 363 -0.62 -2.15 -13.32
C ILE A 363 -0.31 -2.07 -11.84
N LEU A 364 0.87 -2.52 -11.43
CA LEU A 364 1.29 -2.43 -10.04
C LEU A 364 1.34 -0.97 -9.56
N PHE A 365 1.84 -0.06 -10.40
CA PHE A 365 1.80 1.38 -10.11
C PHE A 365 0.37 1.90 -9.98
N GLY A 366 -0.55 1.52 -10.89
CA GLY A 366 -1.97 1.87 -10.79
C GLY A 366 -2.63 1.34 -9.51
N VAL A 367 -2.37 0.08 -9.14
CA VAL A 367 -2.81 -0.53 -7.89
C VAL A 367 -2.33 0.28 -6.70
N ILE A 368 -1.04 0.59 -6.64
CA ILE A 368 -0.44 1.36 -5.53
C ILE A 368 -1.03 2.77 -5.44
N LEU A 369 -1.30 3.43 -6.57
CA LEU A 369 -1.98 4.74 -6.57
C LEU A 369 -3.40 4.64 -5.99
N VAL A 370 -4.16 3.60 -6.33
CA VAL A 370 -5.49 3.37 -5.73
C VAL A 370 -5.38 3.17 -4.22
N TYR A 371 -4.42 2.37 -3.74
CA TYR A 371 -4.17 2.21 -2.31
C TYR A 371 -3.70 3.50 -1.64
N ALA A 372 -2.89 4.33 -2.30
CA ALA A 372 -2.47 5.63 -1.81
C ALA A 372 -3.64 6.61 -1.65
N PHE A 373 -4.74 6.43 -2.39
CA PHE A 373 -5.99 7.15 -2.16
C PHE A 373 -6.75 6.63 -0.93
N MET A 374 -6.69 5.32 -0.64
CA MET A 374 -7.46 4.68 0.42
C MET A 374 -6.80 4.73 1.80
N THR A 375 -5.47 4.72 1.84
CA THR A 375 -4.68 4.67 3.07
C THR A 375 -3.33 5.38 2.94
N THR A 376 -2.60 5.51 4.04
CA THR A 376 -1.26 6.08 4.14
C THR A 376 -0.19 5.01 3.91
N ILE A 377 -0.02 4.62 2.64
CA ILE A 377 0.83 3.47 2.26
C ILE A 377 2.30 3.58 2.71
N PHE A 378 2.85 4.79 2.88
CA PHE A 378 4.25 4.97 3.29
C PHE A 378 4.46 4.75 4.79
N SER A 379 3.45 4.92 5.62
CA SER A 379 3.54 4.61 7.06
C SER A 379 3.07 3.19 7.38
N ASP A 380 2.43 2.50 6.43
CA ASP A 380 1.96 1.13 6.61
C ASP A 380 3.09 0.13 6.36
N LEU A 381 3.62 -0.44 7.45
CA LEU A 381 4.71 -1.42 7.40
C LEU A 381 4.38 -2.62 6.52
N ALA A 382 3.18 -3.18 6.67
CA ALA A 382 2.80 -4.40 5.96
C ALA A 382 2.77 -4.13 4.46
N ILE A 383 2.18 -3.00 4.03
CA ILE A 383 2.19 -2.59 2.62
C ILE A 383 3.62 -2.38 2.11
N MET A 384 4.44 -1.59 2.81
CA MET A 384 5.79 -1.25 2.34
C MET A 384 6.72 -2.47 2.27
N ILE A 385 6.69 -3.34 3.29
CA ILE A 385 7.51 -4.54 3.34
C ILE A 385 7.09 -5.50 2.22
N THR A 386 5.79 -5.69 2.03
CA THR A 386 5.30 -6.55 0.94
C THR A 386 5.68 -6.01 -0.43
N LEU A 387 5.48 -4.72 -0.65
CA LEU A 387 5.83 -4.07 -1.90
C LEU A 387 7.33 -4.19 -2.20
N THR A 388 8.17 -3.85 -1.23
CA THR A 388 9.64 -3.86 -1.42
C THR A 388 10.24 -5.26 -1.44
N SER A 389 9.55 -6.28 -0.91
CA SER A 389 9.94 -7.70 -1.05
C SER A 389 9.98 -8.19 -2.50
N LEU A 390 9.31 -7.49 -3.43
CA LEU A 390 9.37 -7.75 -4.88
C LEU A 390 10.70 -7.33 -5.51
N LEU A 391 11.60 -6.67 -4.77
CA LEU A 391 12.99 -6.47 -5.16
C LEU A 391 13.71 -7.82 -5.20
N GLN A 392 13.59 -8.50 -6.34
CA GLN A 392 14.21 -9.79 -6.57
C GLN A 392 15.47 -9.63 -7.42
N ASN A 393 16.48 -10.45 -7.12
CA ASN A 393 17.53 -10.76 -8.07
C ASN A 393 16.96 -11.74 -9.09
N ASN A 394 16.32 -11.22 -10.12
CA ASN A 394 15.91 -12.04 -11.24
C ASN A 394 17.11 -12.17 -12.19
N ASN A 395 17.77 -13.34 -12.17
CA ASN A 395 18.68 -13.78 -13.25
C ASN A 395 17.91 -14.06 -14.56
N LYS A 396 16.82 -13.35 -14.85
CA LYS A 396 15.96 -13.52 -16.04
C LYS A 396 16.63 -13.05 -17.35
N ILE A 397 17.94 -12.81 -17.37
CA ILE A 397 18.69 -12.33 -18.55
C ILE A 397 19.95 -13.19 -18.81
N LYS A 398 19.92 -14.49 -18.49
CA LYS A 398 20.98 -15.42 -18.93
C LYS A 398 20.47 -16.66 -19.66
N GLN A 399 19.20 -16.69 -20.03
CA GLN A 399 18.62 -17.76 -20.84
C GLN A 399 17.59 -17.15 -21.79
N GLU A 400 18.11 -16.51 -22.84
CA GLU A 400 17.59 -16.55 -24.21
C GLU A 400 18.78 -16.29 -25.14
#